data_AF-A0A1Y3BHM8-F1
#
_entry.id   AF-A0A1Y3BHM8-F1
#
_cell.length_a   1.000
_cell.length_b   1.000
_cell.length_c   1.000
_cell.angle_alpha   90.00
_cell.angle_beta   90.00
_cell.angle_gamma   90.00
#
_symmetry.space_group_name_H-M   'P 1'
#
loop_
_entity.id
_entity.type
_entity.pdbx_description
1 polymer ?
#
loop_
_entity_poly.entity_id
_entity_poly.type
_entity_poly.pdbx_seq_one_letter_code
_entity_poly.pdbx_strand_id
1 'polypeptide(L)' 'GAIDLARIIASRSPVAVQGTKVALNYSRDHSEKDGLEFMQIWNMCMLQSEDFIIASSSQVSKTNEPPPFADF' A
#
# COMPACT_ATOMS: atom_id res chain seq x y z
N GLY A 1 21.88 -3.29 -1.37
CA GLY A 1 21.80 -4.33 -2.42
C GLY A 1 20.37 -4.84 -2.57
N ALA A 2 20.11 -5.83 -3.44
CA ALA A 2 18.76 -6.36 -3.67
C ALA A 2 18.05 -6.84 -2.39
N ILE A 3 18.81 -7.44 -1.47
CA ILE A 3 18.31 -7.89 -0.16
C ILE A 3 17.86 -6.71 0.73
N ASP A 4 18.59 -5.59 0.70
CA ASP A 4 18.22 -4.41 1.50
C ASP A 4 16.94 -3.77 0.97
N LEU A 5 16.77 -3.73 -0.35
CA LEU A 5 15.53 -3.27 -0.97
C LEU A 5 14.35 -4.18 -0.61
N ALA A 6 14.54 -5.50 -0.68
CA ALA A 6 13.50 -6.46 -0.29
C ALA A 6 13.07 -6.27 1.18
N ARG A 7 14.03 -6.02 2.08
CA ARG A 7 13.75 -5.71 3.49
C ARG A 7 12.91 -4.44 3.64
N ILE A 8 13.20 -3.40 2.88
CA ILE A 8 12.42 -2.15 2.90
C ILE A 8 11.00 -2.37 2.37
N ILE A 9 10.82 -3.19 1.34
CA ILE A 9 9.49 -3.50 0.80
C ILE A 9 8.68 -4.32 1.81
N ALA A 10 9.31 -5.33 2.42
CA ALA A 10 8.67 -6.19 3.43
C ALA A 10 8.29 -5.43 4.72
N SER A 11 8.90 -4.27 5.00
CA SER A 11 8.53 -3.44 6.16
C SER A 11 7.31 -2.55 5.92
N ARG A 12 6.60 -2.71 4.80
CA ARG A 12 5.42 -1.91 4.43
C ARG A 12 4.17 -2.80 4.43
N SER A 13 3.00 -2.15 4.45
CA SER A 13 1.70 -2.84 4.31
C SER A 13 1.71 -3.73 3.04
N PRO A 14 1.47 -5.05 3.17
CA PRO A 14 1.39 -5.95 2.02
C PRO A 14 0.30 -5.51 1.03
N VAL A 15 -0.84 -5.04 1.53
CA VAL A 15 -1.94 -4.57 0.70
C VAL A 15 -1.55 -3.30 -0.06
N ALA A 16 -0.84 -2.36 0.57
CA ALA A 16 -0.35 -1.16 -0.08
C ALA A 16 0.72 -1.45 -1.16
N VAL A 17 1.63 -2.39 -0.89
CA VAL A 17 2.67 -2.80 -1.84
C VAL A 17 2.04 -3.45 -3.08
N GLN A 18 1.15 -4.43 -2.89
CA GLN A 18 0.47 -5.09 -4.01
C GLN A 18 -0.45 -4.12 -4.76
N GLY A 19 -1.22 -3.29 -4.03
CA GLY A 19 -2.10 -2.29 -4.64
C GLY A 19 -1.36 -1.29 -5.50
N THR A 20 -0.20 -0.80 -5.03
CA THR A 20 0.66 0.11 -5.81
C THR A 20 1.15 -0.56 -7.10
N LYS A 21 1.55 -1.84 -7.04
CA LYS A 21 1.95 -2.59 -8.22
C LYS A 21 0.80 -2.76 -9.23
N VAL A 22 -0.40 -3.06 -8.75
CA VAL A 22 -1.59 -3.16 -9.61
C VAL A 22 -1.92 -1.82 -10.25
N ALA A 23 -1.90 -0.72 -9.49
CA ALA A 23 -2.14 0.62 -10.00
C ALA A 23 -1.15 1.00 -11.11
N LEU A 24 0.15 0.78 -10.88
CA LEU A 24 1.18 1.07 -11.88
C LEU A 24 1.01 0.25 -13.16
N ASN A 25 0.68 -1.04 -13.02
CA ASN A 25 0.43 -1.90 -14.17
C ASN A 25 -0.82 -1.47 -14.94
N TYR A 26 -1.89 -1.11 -14.24
CA TYR A 26 -3.12 -0.64 -14.86
C TYR A 26 -2.87 0.66 -15.64
N SER A 27 -2.24 1.65 -15.02
CA SER A 27 -1.95 2.94 -15.67
C SER A 27 -1.03 2.85 -16.89
N ARG A 28 -0.24 1.78 -17.03
CA ARG A 28 0.66 1.61 -18.18
C ARG A 28 -0.08 1.47 -19.52
N ASP A 29 -1.20 0.77 -19.49
CA ASP A 29 -1.94 0.38 -20.70
C ASP A 29 -3.29 1.12 -20.83
N HIS A 30 -3.55 2.09 -19.95
CA HIS A 30 -4.82 2.82 -19.87
C HIS A 30 -4.62 4.34 -19.99
N SER A 31 -5.70 5.05 -20.34
CA SER A 31 -5.67 6.51 -20.42
C SER A 31 -5.48 7.13 -19.03
N GLU A 32 -5.01 8.39 -18.97
CA GLU A 32 -4.88 9.12 -17.70
C GLU A 32 -6.21 9.15 -16.93
N LYS A 33 -7.32 9.33 -17.65
CA LYS A 33 -8.66 9.37 -17.05
C LYS A 33 -8.99 8.05 -16.37
N ASP A 34 -8.79 6.93 -17.06
CA ASP A 34 -9.07 5.59 -16.53
C ASP A 34 -8.17 5.29 -15.32
N GLY A 35 -6.89 5.71 -15.39
CA GLY A 35 -5.96 5.58 -14.27
C GLY A 35 -6.40 6.35 -13.02
N LEU A 36 -6.90 7.58 -13.18
CA LEU A 36 -7.43 8.37 -12.07
C LEU A 36 -8.71 7.76 -11.48
N GLU A 37 -9.60 7.25 -12.32
CA GLU A 37 -10.81 6.55 -11.88
C GLU A 37 -10.46 5.26 -11.11
N PHE A 38 -9.51 4.48 -11.63
CA PHE A 38 -8.98 3.31 -10.92
C PHE A 38 -8.42 3.68 -9.55
N MET A 39 -7.58 4.72 -9.45
CA MET A 39 -7.04 5.17 -8.17
C MET A 39 -8.13 5.64 -7.20
N GLN A 40 -9.16 6.33 -7.69
CA GLN A 40 -10.28 6.77 -6.86
C GLN A 40 -11.00 5.57 -6.24
N ILE A 41 -11.36 4.57 -7.05
CA ILE A 41 -12.02 3.34 -6.59
C ILE A 41 -11.12 2.59 -5.60
N TRP A 42 -9.84 2.44 -5.95
CA TRP A 42 -8.87 1.75 -5.12
C TRP A 42 -8.75 2.39 -3.73
N ASN A 43 -8.63 3.73 -3.67
CA ASN A 43 -8.56 4.45 -2.40
C ASN A 43 -9.82 4.27 -1.55
N MET A 44 -11.01 4.25 -2.16
CA MET A 44 -12.26 3.98 -1.44
C MET A 44 -12.31 2.58 -0.82
N CYS A 45 -11.79 1.58 -1.52
CA CYS A 45 -11.66 0.23 -0.97
C CYS A 45 -10.61 0.18 0.15
N MET A 46 -9.46 0.83 -0.05
CA MET A 46 -8.34 0.79 0.89
C MET A 46 -8.62 1.50 2.21
N LEU A 47 -9.50 2.51 2.24
CA LEU A 47 -9.95 3.14 3.49
C LEU A 47 -10.66 2.16 4.44
N GLN A 48 -11.20 1.06 3.91
CA GLN A 48 -11.86 0.01 4.70
C GLN A 48 -10.90 -1.13 5.10
N SER A 49 -9.63 -1.07 4.68
CA SER A 49 -8.65 -2.11 5.02
C SER A 49 -8.17 -2.01 6.47
N GLU A 50 -7.89 -3.15 7.09
CA GLU A 50 -7.29 -3.22 8.42
C GLU A 50 -5.88 -2.59 8.43
N ASP A 51 -5.12 -2.75 7.34
CA ASP A 51 -3.80 -2.14 7.15
C ASP A 51 -3.83 -0.62 7.29
N PHE A 52 -4.90 0.04 6.82
CA PHE A 52 -5.04 1.49 6.95
C PHE A 52 -5.20 1.92 8.43
N ILE A 53 -5.99 1.18 9.20
CA ILE A 53 -6.21 1.44 10.63
C ILE A 53 -4.91 1.18 11.41
N ILE A 54 -4.25 0.06 11.15
CA ILE A 54 -2.97 -0.32 11.79
C ILE A 54 -1.91 0.73 11.48
N ALA A 55 -1.70 1.07 10.20
CA ALA A 55 -0.71 2.06 9.80
C ALA A 55 -0.99 3.45 10.41
N SER A 56 -2.25 3.89 10.40
CA SER A 56 -2.64 5.18 10.97
C SER A 56 -2.41 5.22 12.48
N SER A 57 -2.77 4.15 13.20
CA SER A 57 -2.57 4.07 14.65
C SER A 57 -1.09 4.07 15.02
N SER A 58 -0.25 3.29 14.33
CA SER A 58 1.20 3.27 14.55
C SER A 58 1.84 4.64 14.32
N GLN A 59 1.38 5.37 13.29
CA GLN A 59 1.87 6.71 12.99
C GLN A 59 1.44 7.73 14.06
N VAL A 60 0.21 7.65 14.56
CA VAL A 60 -0.29 8.52 15.65
C VAL A 60 0.45 8.25 16.96
N SER A 61 0.70 6.98 17.29
CA SER A 61 1.42 6.56 18.49
C SER A 61 2.92 6.88 18.44
N LYS A 62 3.46 7.31 17.29
CA LYS A 62 4.89 7.59 17.06
C LYS A 62 5.79 6.45 17.51
N THR A 63 5.31 5.21 17.40
CA THR A 63 6.13 4.04 17.69
C THR A 63 7.16 3.88 16.57
N ASN A 64 8.38 3.53 16.96
CA ASN A 64 9.43 3.14 16.01
C ASN A 64 9.39 1.64 15.69
N GLU A 65 8.47 0.90 16.31
CA GLU A 65 8.28 -0.51 16.02
C GLU A 65 7.52 -0.68 14.70
N PRO A 66 7.88 -1.68 13.87
CA PRO A 66 7.17 -1.99 12.65
C PRO A 66 5.68 -2.26 12.94
N PRO A 67 4.74 -1.69 12.15
CA PRO A 67 3.33 -2.00 12.33
C PRO A 67 3.10 -3.51 12.14
N PRO A 68 2.29 -4.16 12.97
CA PRO A 68 2.00 -5.59 12.88
C PRO A 68 1.01 -5.86 11.75
N PHE A 69 1.44 -5.67 10.50
CA PHE A 69 0.66 -6.08 9.34
C PHE A 69 0.53 -7.60 9.31
N ALA A 70 -0.59 -8.10 8.79
CA ALA A 70 -0.79 -9.54 8.65
C ALA A 70 0.18 -10.12 7.59
N ASP A 71 0.85 -11.21 7.94
CA ASP A 71 1.61 -12.02 6.98
C ASP A 71 0.61 -12.91 6.21
N PHE A 72 0.53 -12.72 4.89
CA PHE A 72 -0.28 -13.55 3.98
C PHE A 72 0.59 -14.45 3.11
#